data_AF-A0A259EQ66-F1
#
_entry.id   AF-A0A259EQ66-F1
#
_cell.length_a   1.000
_cell.length_b   1.000
_cell.length_c   1.000
_cell.angle_alpha   90.00
_cell.angle_beta   90.00
_cell.angle_gamma   90.00
#
_symmetry.space_group_name_H-M   'P 1'
#
loop_
_entity.id
_entity.type
_entity.pdbx_description
1 polymer ?
#
loop_
_entity_poly.entity_id
_entity_poly.type
_entity_poly.pdbx_seq_one_letter_code
_entity_poly.pdbx_strand_id
1 'polypeptide(L)'
;MSIFSIPVAAAEYVAQLGQRIRIARIRRGWSVADLASKAGINRNTLTALELGRPGTAIGVCVTVLWALGLEKSLDSVADPDLDVHGKALEASRRPSRAGKPRKAGNEYDF
;
A
#
# COMPACT_ATOMS: atom_id res chain seq x y z
N MET A 1 27.20 -7.82 -0.44
CA MET A 1 25.72 -7.90 -0.46
C MET A 1 25.21 -6.96 0.62
N SER A 2 24.30 -6.04 0.30
CA SER A 2 23.80 -5.08 1.28
C SER A 2 22.93 -5.79 2.33
N ILE A 3 23.30 -5.65 3.60
CA ILE A 3 22.53 -6.20 4.73
C ILE A 3 21.34 -5.26 4.96
N PHE A 4 20.22 -5.55 4.31
CA PHE A 4 18.96 -4.85 4.55
C PHE A 4 18.32 -5.38 5.84
N SER A 5 18.75 -4.82 6.98
CA SER A 5 18.17 -5.11 8.29
C SER A 5 16.85 -4.36 8.46
N ILE A 6 15.74 -5.09 8.44
CA ILE A 6 14.41 -4.53 8.72
C ILE A 6 14.28 -4.32 10.25
N PRO A 7 13.82 -3.15 10.73
CA PRO A 7 13.47 -2.95 12.14
C PRO A 7 12.39 -3.94 12.60
N VAL A 8 12.44 -4.41 13.84
CA VAL A 8 11.52 -5.46 14.36
C VAL A 8 10.05 -5.15 14.08
N ALA A 9 9.59 -3.93 14.36
CA ALA A 9 8.21 -3.51 14.10
C ALA A 9 7.81 -3.60 12.62
N ALA A 10 8.72 -3.26 11.69
CA ALA A 10 8.46 -3.39 10.27
C ALA A 10 8.48 -4.85 9.81
N ALA A 11 9.31 -5.71 10.42
CA ALA A 11 9.32 -7.14 10.15
C ALA A 11 8.00 -7.82 10.58
N GLU A 12 7.38 -7.38 11.68
CA GLU A 12 6.06 -7.85 12.11
C GLU A 12 4.96 -7.54 11.08
N TYR A 13 4.94 -6.34 10.48
CA TYR A 13 3.99 -6.02 9.42
C TYR A 13 4.16 -6.93 8.18
N VAL A 14 5.41 -7.25 7.80
CA VAL A 14 5.69 -8.18 6.68
C VAL A 14 5.23 -9.61 7.01
N ALA A 15 5.44 -10.08 8.24
CA ALA A 15 4.94 -11.37 8.71
C ALA A 15 3.40 -11.44 8.74
N GLN A 16 2.74 -10.38 9.24
CA GLN A 16 1.28 -10.28 9.24
C GLN A 16 0.69 -10.25 7.82
N LEU A 17 1.36 -9.57 6.87
CA LEU A 17 0.96 -9.57 5.46
C LEU A 17 1.03 -10.98 4.86
N GLY A 18 2.14 -11.70 5.06
CA GLY A 18 2.31 -13.08 4.62
C GLY A 18 1.22 -14.01 5.20
N GLN A 19 0.92 -13.85 6.49
CA GLN A 19 -0.13 -14.63 7.16
C GLN A 19 -1.53 -14.31 6.62
N ARG A 20 -1.85 -13.05 6.29
CA ARG A 20 -3.11 -12.66 5.64
C ARG A 20 -3.28 -13.31 4.27
N ILE A 21 -2.22 -13.35 3.46
CA ILE A 21 -2.17 -14.03 2.15
C ILE A 21 -2.42 -15.54 2.33
N ARG A 22 -1.73 -16.17 3.29
CA ARG A 22 -1.92 -17.59 3.64
C ARG A 22 -3.36 -17.91 4.05
N ILE A 23 -3.98 -17.07 4.88
CA ILE A 23 -5.38 -17.22 5.29
C ILE A 23 -6.32 -17.09 4.09
N ALA A 24 -6.10 -16.11 3.21
CA ALA A 24 -6.91 -15.93 1.99
C ALA A 24 -6.80 -17.12 1.03
N ARG A 25 -5.61 -17.71 0.89
CA ARG A 25 -5.40 -18.94 0.12
C ARG A 25 -6.13 -20.14 0.73
N ILE A 26 -5.97 -20.39 2.03
CA ILE A 26 -6.57 -21.54 2.73
C ILE A 26 -8.11 -21.45 2.69
N ARG A 27 -8.69 -20.26 2.89
CA ARG A 27 -10.15 -20.03 2.80
C ARG A 27 -10.77 -20.38 1.44
N ARG A 28 -9.95 -20.54 0.39
CA ARG A 28 -10.39 -20.92 -0.97
C ARG A 28 -10.04 -22.35 -1.34
N GLY A 29 -9.50 -23.14 -0.39
CA GLY A 29 -9.07 -24.52 -0.62
C GLY A 29 -7.87 -24.66 -1.55
N TRP A 30 -7.13 -23.58 -1.85
CA TRP A 30 -6.01 -23.62 -2.79
C TRP A 30 -4.73 -24.12 -2.09
N SER A 31 -4.02 -25.05 -2.72
CA SER A 31 -2.68 -25.41 -2.26
C SER A 31 -1.68 -24.30 -2.60
N VAL A 32 -0.49 -24.36 -1.99
CA VAL A 32 0.64 -23.49 -2.36
C VAL A 32 0.99 -23.68 -3.85
N ALA A 33 0.82 -24.90 -4.39
CA ALA A 33 1.06 -25.16 -5.81
C ALA A 33 0.05 -24.45 -6.72
N ASP A 34 -1.23 -24.45 -6.36
CA ASP A 34 -2.29 -23.83 -7.16
C ASP A 34 -2.14 -22.32 -7.24
N LEU A 35 -1.93 -21.65 -6.09
CA LEU A 35 -1.75 -20.20 -6.07
C LEU A 35 -0.43 -19.78 -6.73
N ALA A 36 0.66 -20.53 -6.53
CA ALA A 36 1.92 -20.25 -7.20
C ALA A 36 1.79 -20.37 -8.74
N SER A 37 1.08 -21.40 -9.22
CA SER A 37 0.76 -21.59 -10.64
C SER A 37 -0.09 -20.44 -11.20
N LYS A 38 -1.19 -20.07 -10.50
CA LYS A 38 -2.05 -18.93 -10.88
C LYS A 38 -1.34 -17.58 -10.90
N ALA A 39 -0.36 -17.39 -10.01
CA ALA A 39 0.46 -16.17 -9.93
C ALA A 39 1.72 -16.23 -10.82
N GLY A 40 1.99 -17.33 -11.52
CA GLY A 40 3.17 -17.48 -12.38
C GLY A 40 4.51 -17.50 -11.64
N ILE A 41 4.54 -17.90 -10.37
CA ILE A 41 5.74 -17.88 -9.51
C ILE A 41 6.15 -19.27 -9.02
N ASN A 42 7.39 -19.38 -8.53
CA ASN A 42 7.86 -20.60 -7.88
C ASN A 42 7.16 -20.79 -6.51
N ARG A 43 6.80 -22.05 -6.18
CA ARG A 43 6.24 -22.45 -4.89
C ARG A 43 7.10 -21.99 -3.71
N ASN A 44 8.43 -22.04 -3.83
CA ASN A 44 9.34 -21.55 -2.78
C ASN A 44 9.20 -20.05 -2.56
N THR A 45 8.97 -19.27 -3.62
CA THR A 45 8.75 -17.82 -3.52
C THR A 45 7.40 -17.52 -2.84
N LEU A 46 6.35 -18.28 -3.14
CA LEU A 46 5.07 -18.15 -2.45
C LEU A 46 5.19 -18.54 -0.96
N THR A 47 5.88 -19.63 -0.63
CA THR A 47 6.14 -20.02 0.77
C THR A 47 6.96 -18.95 1.51
N ALA A 48 7.96 -18.35 0.86
CA ALA A 48 8.74 -17.25 1.43
C ALA A 48 7.88 -15.99 1.67
N LEU A 49 6.95 -15.69 0.76
CA LEU A 49 5.97 -14.62 0.92
C LEU A 49 5.03 -14.88 2.11
N GLU A 50 4.46 -16.09 2.22
CA GLU A 50 3.57 -16.46 3.33
C GLU A 50 4.27 -16.47 4.69
N LEU A 51 5.59 -16.72 4.72
CA LEU A 51 6.45 -16.62 5.90
C LEU A 51 6.92 -15.17 6.20
N GLY A 52 6.56 -14.19 5.37
CA GLY A 52 6.97 -12.79 5.56
C GLY A 52 8.48 -12.55 5.40
N ARG A 53 9.15 -13.27 4.49
CA ARG A 53 10.61 -13.11 4.29
C ARG A 53 10.95 -11.71 3.75
N PRO A 54 11.87 -10.96 4.41
CA PRO A 54 12.32 -9.61 4.01
C PRO A 54 12.72 -9.42 2.54
N GLY A 55 13.31 -10.46 1.94
CA GLY A 55 13.81 -10.42 0.56
C GLY A 55 12.76 -10.69 -0.52
N THR A 56 11.48 -10.81 -0.17
CA THR A 56 10.42 -11.04 -1.16
C THR A 56 10.13 -9.76 -1.92
N ALA A 57 10.31 -9.76 -3.24
CA ALA A 57 10.07 -8.58 -4.06
C ALA A 57 8.59 -8.15 -4.02
N ILE A 58 8.34 -6.84 -3.87
CA ILE A 58 6.97 -6.29 -3.77
C ILE A 58 6.08 -6.66 -4.97
N GLY A 59 6.65 -6.78 -6.17
CA GLY A 59 5.94 -7.25 -7.36
C GLY A 59 5.36 -8.66 -7.20
N VAL A 60 6.03 -9.55 -6.47
CA VAL A 60 5.49 -10.89 -6.15
C VAL A 60 4.28 -10.77 -5.22
N CYS A 61 4.36 -9.90 -4.21
CA CYS A 61 3.24 -9.64 -3.30
C CYS A 61 2.00 -9.16 -4.07
N VAL A 62 2.18 -8.19 -4.98
CA VAL A 62 1.12 -7.63 -5.81
C VAL A 62 0.54 -8.69 -6.76
N THR A 63 1.38 -9.45 -7.47
CA THR A 63 0.91 -10.52 -8.38
C THR A 63 0.13 -11.61 -7.63
N VAL A 64 0.54 -11.97 -6.42
CA VAL A 64 -0.20 -12.94 -5.58
C VAL A 64 -1.52 -12.37 -5.10
N LEU A 65 -1.57 -11.09 -4.71
CA LEU A 65 -2.84 -10.43 -4.34
C LEU A 65 -3.79 -10.32 -5.54
N TRP A 66 -3.29 -10.03 -6.74
CA TRP A 66 -4.07 -10.05 -7.99
C TRP A 66 -4.56 -11.45 -8.36
N ALA A 67 -3.71 -12.48 -8.25
CA ALA A 67 -4.14 -13.88 -8.43
C ALA A 67 -5.17 -14.32 -7.37
N LEU A 68 -5.22 -13.62 -6.23
CA LEU A 68 -6.24 -13.74 -5.20
C LEU A 68 -7.45 -12.79 -5.41
N GLY A 69 -7.54 -11.95 -6.44
CA GLY A 69 -8.64 -10.98 -6.56
C GLY A 69 -8.74 -10.02 -5.36
N LEU A 70 -7.60 -9.71 -4.74
CA LEU A 70 -7.44 -8.81 -3.59
C LEU A 70 -6.58 -7.59 -3.96
N GLU A 71 -6.35 -7.33 -5.25
CA GLU A 71 -5.58 -6.19 -5.75
C GLU A 71 -6.19 -4.86 -5.28
N LYS A 72 -7.52 -4.77 -5.19
CA LYS A 72 -8.20 -3.57 -4.64
C LYS A 72 -7.87 -3.27 -3.18
N SER A 73 -7.38 -4.25 -2.41
CA SER A 73 -6.90 -3.99 -1.04
C SER A 73 -5.57 -3.25 -0.99
N LEU A 74 -4.86 -3.09 -2.12
CA LEU A 74 -3.66 -2.26 -2.24
C LEU A 74 -4.01 -0.77 -2.36
N ASP A 75 -5.21 -0.42 -2.82
CA ASP A 75 -5.68 0.97 -2.96
C ASP A 75 -5.64 1.70 -1.60
N SER A 76 -6.02 0.99 -0.53
CA SER A 76 -5.94 1.49 0.85
C SER A 76 -4.54 1.43 1.49
N VAL A 77 -3.51 0.95 0.78
CA VAL A 77 -2.14 0.82 1.30
C VAL A 77 -1.32 2.03 0.83
N ALA A 78 -0.93 2.88 1.79
CA ALA A 78 -0.33 4.19 1.53
C ALA A 78 -1.26 5.13 0.72
N ASP A 79 -2.57 5.00 0.93
CA ASP A 79 -3.55 5.98 0.45
C ASP A 79 -3.22 7.38 1.01
N PRO A 80 -3.13 8.42 0.15
CA PRO A 80 -2.76 9.77 0.57
C PRO A 80 -3.88 10.50 1.32
N ASP A 81 -5.14 10.03 1.23
CA ASP A 81 -6.23 10.59 2.02
C ASP A 81 -6.17 10.14 3.49
N LEU A 82 -5.69 8.91 3.72
CA LEU A 82 -5.40 8.36 5.05
C LEU A 82 -4.11 8.92 5.68
N ASP A 83 -3.21 9.56 4.91
CA ASP A 83 -2.00 10.19 5.46
C ASP A 83 -2.27 11.55 6.12
N VAL A 84 -2.83 11.49 7.34
CA VAL A 84 -3.13 12.66 8.19
C VAL A 84 -1.91 13.58 8.38
N HIS A 85 -0.70 13.01 8.42
CA HIS A 85 0.53 13.79 8.62
C HIS A 85 0.91 14.61 7.38
N GLY A 86 0.91 14.00 6.19
CA GLY A 86 1.11 14.71 4.93
C GLY A 86 0.05 15.76 4.67
N LYS A 87 -1.23 15.48 4.98
CA LYS A 87 -2.32 16.46 4.93
C LYS A 87 -2.06 17.69 5.82
N ALA A 88 -1.61 17.48 7.06
CA ALA A 88 -1.28 18.57 7.98
C ALA A 88 -0.07 19.40 7.48
N LEU A 89 0.93 18.73 6.90
CA LEU A 89 2.10 19.39 6.32
C LEU A 89 1.74 20.18 5.05
N GLU A 90 0.86 19.67 4.19
CA GLU A 90 0.39 20.37 3.00
C GLU A 90 -0.49 21.57 3.38
N ALA A 91 -1.42 21.41 4.33
CA ALA A 91 -2.22 22.50 4.86
C ALA A 91 -1.36 23.63 5.45
N SER A 92 -0.24 23.28 6.10
CA SER A 92 0.74 24.24 6.63
C SER A 92 1.61 24.92 5.55
N ARG A 93 1.72 24.32 4.36
CA ARG A 93 2.46 24.86 3.20
C ARG A 93 1.59 25.69 2.25
N ARG A 94 0.28 25.50 2.25
CA ARG A 94 -0.64 26.34 1.47
C ARG A 94 -0.54 27.80 1.98
N PRO A 95 -0.29 28.79 1.10
CA PRO A 95 -0.13 30.17 1.56
C PRO A 95 -1.42 30.68 2.19
N SER A 96 -1.32 31.15 3.44
CA SER A 96 -2.44 31.63 4.28
C SER A 96 -3.27 32.78 3.67
N ARG A 97 -2.80 33.40 2.57
CA ARG A 97 -3.58 34.35 1.78
C ARG A 97 -4.29 33.66 0.62
N ALA A 98 -5.53 33.24 0.87
CA ALA A 98 -6.56 33.48 -0.14
C ALA A 98 -6.53 34.99 -0.46
N GLY A 99 -6.21 35.35 -1.70
CA GLY A 99 -6.14 36.74 -2.12
C GLY A 99 -7.49 37.41 -1.87
N LYS A 100 -7.51 38.45 -1.03
CA LYS A 100 -8.72 39.23 -0.74
C LYS A 100 -9.34 39.62 -2.08
N PRO A 101 -10.61 39.25 -2.38
CA PRO A 101 -11.22 39.56 -3.67
C PRO A 101 -11.10 41.05 -3.90
N ARG A 102 -10.40 41.42 -4.98
CA ARG A 102 -10.14 42.82 -5.32
C ARG A 102 -11.50 43.44 -5.60
N LYS A 103 -11.95 44.33 -4.71
CA LYS A 103 -13.29 44.92 -4.75
C LYS A 103 -13.47 45.55 -6.13
N ALA A 104 -14.29 44.91 -6.98
CA ALA A 104 -14.62 45.46 -8.28
C ALA A 104 -15.30 46.81 -8.03
N GLY A 105 -14.72 47.87 -8.57
CA GLY A 105 -15.30 49.20 -8.45
C GLY A 105 -16.47 49.31 -9.41
N ASN A 106 -17.67 49.47 -8.87
CA ASN A 106 -18.77 50.10 -9.58
C ASN A 106 -19.02 51.46 -8.93
N GLU A 107 -18.97 52.51 -9.75
CA GLU A 107 -20.09 53.42 -10.04
C GLU A 107 -21.38 53.24 -9.19
N TYR A 108 -22.12 54.27 -8.78
CA TYR A 108 -22.12 55.71 -9.16
C TYR A 108 -21.84 56.58 -7.88
N ASP A 109 -22.20 57.86 -7.69
CA ASP A 109 -23.05 58.83 -8.42
C ASP A 109 -22.75 60.28 -7.98
N PHE A 110 -23.27 61.27 -8.73
CA PHE A 110 -23.21 62.75 -8.54
C PHE A 110 -21.87 63.48 -8.73
#